data_AF-A0A2S9Q363-F1
#
_entry.id   AF-A0A2S9Q363-F1
#
_cell.length_a   1.000
_cell.length_b   1.000
_cell.length_c   1.000
_cell.angle_alpha   90.00
_cell.angle_beta   90.00
_cell.angle_gamma   90.00
#
_symmetry.space_group_name_H-M   'P 1'
#
loop_
_entity.id
_entity.type
_entity.pdbx_description
1 polymer ?
#
loop_
_entity_poly.entity_id
_entity_poly.type
_entity_poly.pdbx_seq_one_letter_code
_entity_poly.pdbx_strand_id
1 'polypeptide(L)' 'MSEPEEERTAWQRAVDAFEEAGLRSELVPTYADALLALRDTEIAAKLRAAGHERAAALVQPDPDLVDAAWGEDR' A
#
# COMPACT_ATOMS: atom_id res chain seq x y z
N MET A 1 15.27 -5.88 27.51
CA MET A 1 14.51 -4.65 27.20
C MET A 1 14.49 -4.56 25.69
N SER A 2 13.35 -4.82 25.06
CA SER A 2 13.24 -4.63 23.61
C SER A 2 13.42 -3.15 23.34
N GLU A 3 14.35 -2.79 22.48
CA GLU A 3 14.50 -1.43 21.99
C GLU A 3 13.16 -0.94 21.46
N PRO A 4 12.83 0.36 21.58
CA PRO A 4 11.67 0.90 20.90
C PRO A 4 11.89 0.64 19.42
N GLU A 5 11.15 -0.29 18.82
CA GLU A 5 11.09 -0.38 17.37
C GLU A 5 10.71 1.02 16.89
N GLU A 6 11.63 1.71 16.21
CA GLU A 6 11.24 2.86 15.40
C GLU A 6 10.00 2.42 14.63
N GLU A 7 8.92 3.21 14.71
CA GLU A 7 7.61 2.81 14.23
C GLU A 7 7.66 2.70 12.70
N ARG A 8 8.09 1.52 12.22
CA ARG A 8 8.32 1.26 10.81
C ARG A 8 7.02 1.50 10.06
N THR A 9 7.07 2.35 9.04
CA THR A 9 5.92 2.65 8.20
C THR A 9 5.43 1.35 7.54
N ALA A 10 4.14 1.31 7.18
CA ALA A 10 3.58 0.17 6.47
C ALA A 10 4.34 -0.11 5.15
N TRP A 11 4.85 0.95 4.51
CA TRP A 11 5.71 0.86 3.34
C TRP A 11 7.03 0.15 3.63
N GLN A 12 7.74 0.55 4.69
CA GLN A 12 9.01 -0.07 5.08
C GLN A 12 8.83 -1.57 5.33
N ARG A 13 7.74 -1.95 6.02
CA ARG A 13 7.42 -3.36 6.29
C ARG A 13 7.12 -4.15 5.02
N ALA A 14 6.47 -3.54 4.03
CA ALA A 14 6.22 -4.17 2.74
C ALA A 14 7.52 -4.36 1.95
N VAL A 15 8.40 -3.36 1.95
CA VAL A 15 9.75 -3.45 1.35
C VAL A 15 10.55 -4.59 1.97
N ASP A 16 10.69 -4.61 3.30
CA ASP A 16 11.39 -5.66 4.05
C ASP A 16 10.85 -7.05 3.64
N ALA A 17 9.52 -7.21 3.62
CA ALA A 17 8.89 -8.48 3.27
C ALA A 17 9.14 -8.92 1.81
N PHE A 18 9.15 -7.99 0.85
CA PHE A 18 9.43 -8.32 -0.55
C PHE A 18 10.92 -8.62 -0.80
N GLU A 19 11.83 -7.92 -0.11
CA GLU A 19 13.26 -8.23 -0.14
C GLU A 19 13.53 -9.62 0.45
N GLU A 20 12.92 -9.94 1.60
CA GLU A 20 13.01 -11.26 2.24
C GLU A 20 12.45 -12.38 1.35
N ALA A 21 11.41 -12.09 0.58
CA ALA A 21 10.82 -13.02 -0.39
C ALA A 21 11.67 -13.21 -1.66
N GLY A 22 12.76 -12.46 -1.82
CA GLY A 22 13.68 -12.56 -2.96
C GLY A 22 13.18 -11.89 -4.22
N LEU A 23 12.30 -10.88 -4.10
CA LEU A 23 11.89 -10.07 -5.24
C LEU A 23 13.08 -9.29 -5.79
N ARG A 24 13.08 -8.99 -7.10
CA ARG A 24 14.12 -8.13 -7.70
C ARG A 24 14.05 -6.75 -7.05
N SER A 25 15.18 -6.27 -6.52
CA SER A 25 15.24 -5.01 -5.77
C SER A 25 14.69 -3.80 -6.55
N GLU A 26 14.87 -3.79 -7.87
CA GLU A 26 14.31 -2.79 -8.78
C GLU A 26 12.78 -2.74 -8.80
N LEU A 27 12.09 -3.83 -8.44
CA LEU A 27 10.64 -3.94 -8.41
C LEU A 27 10.06 -3.74 -7.01
N VAL A 28 10.85 -3.92 -5.95
CA VAL A 28 10.36 -3.88 -4.56
C VAL A 28 9.57 -2.60 -4.24
N PRO A 29 10.04 -1.38 -4.58
CA PRO A 29 9.27 -0.16 -4.33
C PRO A 29 7.90 -0.17 -4.99
N THR A 30 7.83 -0.57 -6.26
CA THR A 30 6.58 -0.62 -7.03
C THR A 30 5.58 -1.59 -6.42
N TYR A 31 6.03 -2.78 -6.00
CA TYR A 31 5.14 -3.76 -5.36
C TYR A 31 4.72 -3.34 -3.96
N ALA A 32 5.58 -2.64 -3.20
CA ALA A 32 5.22 -2.07 -1.91
C ALA A 32 4.13 -1.00 -2.06
N ASP A 33 4.25 -0.10 -3.04
CA ASP A 33 3.25 0.92 -3.33
C ASP A 33 1.93 0.29 -3.79
N ALA A 34 1.99 -0.71 -4.69
CA ALA A 34 0.81 -1.45 -5.16
C ALA A 34 0.06 -2.13 -4.01
N LEU A 35 0.78 -2.77 -3.08
CA LEU A 35 0.19 -3.43 -1.92
C LEU A 35 -0.56 -2.44 -1.03
N LEU A 36 0.04 -1.28 -0.76
CA LEU A 36 -0.58 -0.24 0.06
C LEU A 36 -1.81 0.36 -0.63
N ALA A 37 -1.73 0.62 -1.93
CA ALA A 37 -2.87 1.13 -2.70
C ALA A 37 -4.08 0.16 -2.69
N LEU A 38 -3.82 -1.15 -2.84
CA LEU A 38 -4.87 -2.17 -2.69
C LEU A 38 -5.48 -2.12 -1.29
N ARG A 39 -4.65 -2.05 -0.26
CA ARG A 39 -5.11 -1.99 1.13
C ARG A 39 -5.95 -0.75 1.41
N ASP A 40 -5.53 0.41 0.92
CA ASP A 40 -6.24 1.67 1.12
C ASP A 40 -7.57 1.69 0.37
N THR A 41 -7.64 1.06 -0.80
CA THR A 41 -8.90 0.84 -1.53
C THR A 41 -9.89 0.00 -0.71
N GLU A 42 -9.43 -1.08 -0.07
CA GLU A 42 -10.29 -1.88 0.82
C GLU A 42 -10.77 -1.07 2.05
N ILE A 43 -9.91 -0.25 2.62
CA ILE A 43 -10.25 0.61 3.77
C ILE A 43 -11.30 1.64 3.35
N ALA A 44 -11.10 2.30 2.21
CA ALA A 44 -12.06 3.24 1.65
C ALA A 44 -13.43 2.57 1.42
N ALA A 45 -13.45 1.35 0.85
CA ALA A 45 -14.69 0.59 0.66
C ALA A 45 -15.40 0.29 2.00
N LYS A 46 -14.67 -0.12 3.04
CA LYS A 46 -15.22 -0.36 4.38
C LYS A 46 -15.79 0.92 5.01
N LEU A 47 -15.11 2.05 4.82
CA LEU A 47 -15.57 3.35 5.29
C LEU A 47 -16.87 3.78 4.59
N ARG A 48 -16.99 3.58 3.27
CA ARG A 48 -18.24 3.83 2.53
C ARG A 48 -19.38 2.95 3.04
N ALA A 49 -19.12 1.65 3.23
CA ALA A 49 -20.12 0.72 3.78
C ALA A 49 -20.61 1.11 5.19
N ALA A 50 -19.77 1.78 5.98
CA ALA A 50 -20.12 2.32 7.29
C ALA A 50 -20.75 3.73 7.24
N GLY A 51 -20.94 4.32 6.05
CA GLY A 51 -21.51 5.65 5.86
C GLY A 51 -20.53 6.83 6.01
N HIS A 52 -19.22 6.56 6.01
CA HIS A 52 -18.16 7.56 6.20
C HIS A 52 -17.54 8.05 4.88
N GLU A 53 -18.36 8.58 3.96
CA GLU A 53 -17.92 8.98 2.61
C GLU A 53 -16.73 9.94 2.59
N ARG A 54 -16.73 10.96 3.45
CA ARG A 54 -15.63 11.95 3.51
C ARG A 54 -14.31 11.31 3.96
N ALA A 55 -14.36 10.35 4.89
CA ALA A 55 -13.17 9.64 5.33
C ALA A 55 -12.67 8.68 4.24
N ALA A 56 -13.59 7.99 3.56
CA ALA A 56 -13.24 7.12 2.44
C ALA A 56 -12.53 7.89 1.32
N ALA A 57 -12.98 9.11 0.99
CA ALA A 57 -12.36 9.95 -0.03
C ALA A 57 -10.92 10.40 0.34
N LEU A 58 -10.60 10.53 1.62
CA LEU A 58 -9.25 10.89 2.07
C LEU A 58 -8.26 9.72 2.02
N VAL A 59 -8.76 8.49 2.06
CA VAL A 59 -7.95 7.26 2.07
C VAL A 59 -7.88 6.62 0.69
N GLN A 60 -8.88 6.82 -0.16
CA GLN A 60 -8.90 6.26 -1.52
C GLN A 60 -7.63 6.71 -2.28
N PRO A 61 -6.78 5.77 -2.73
CA PRO A 61 -5.61 6.11 -3.53
C PRO A 61 -6.05 6.69 -4.87
N ASP A 62 -5.19 7.54 -5.44
CA ASP A 62 -5.37 8.05 -6.79
C ASP A 62 -5.41 6.86 -7.77
N PRO A 63 -6.49 6.68 -8.56
CA PRO A 63 -6.60 5.58 -9.52
C PRO A 63 -5.40 5.50 -10.47
N ASP A 64 -4.85 6.64 -10.87
CA ASP A 64 -3.72 6.71 -11.79
C ASP A 64 -2.42 6.15 -11.16
N LEU A 65 -2.27 6.25 -9.84
CA LEU A 65 -1.16 5.64 -9.11
C LEU A 65 -1.30 4.12 -9.01
N VAL A 66 -2.54 3.63 -8.89
CA VAL A 66 -2.82 2.19 -8.86
C VAL A 66 -2.50 1.58 -10.22
N ASP A 67 -2.99 2.18 -11.30
CA ASP A 67 -2.78 1.68 -12.67
C ASP A 67 -1.30 1.72 -13.06
N ALA A 68 -0.56 2.77 -12.68
CA ALA A 68 0.87 2.86 -12.91
C ALA A 68 1.69 1.76 -12.19
N ALA A 69 1.22 1.27 -11.03
CA ALA A 69 1.92 0.25 -10.26
C ALA A 69 1.79 -1.17 -10.85
N TRP A 70 0.72 -1.45 -11.60
CA TRP A 70 0.51 -2.72 -12.30
C TRP A 70 1.10 -2.74 -13.72
N GLY A 71 1.50 -1.58 -14.23
CA GLY A 71 1.99 -1.41 -15.60
C GLY A 71 0.84 -1.38 -16.60
N GLU A 72 1.00 -0.65 -17.71
CA GLU A 72 0.10 -0.77 -18.85
C GLU A 72 0.07 -2.24 -19.28
N ASP A 73 -1.02 -2.96 -18.98
CA ASP A 73 -1.33 -4.23 -19.64
C ASP A 73 -1.32 -3.94 -21.15
N ARG A 74 -0.26 -4.38 -21.83
CA ARG A 74 -0.11 -4.30 -23.28
C ARG A 74 -0.63 -5.56 -23.95
#